data_AF-A0A1G4W0K0-F1
#
_entry.id   AF-A0A1G4W0K0-F1
#
_cell.length_a   1.000
_cell.length_b   1.000
_cell.length_c   1.000
_cell.angle_alpha   90.00
_cell.angle_beta   90.00
_cell.angle_gamma   90.00
#
_symmetry.space_group_name_H-M   'P 1'
#
loop_
_entity.id
_entity.type
_entity.pdbx_description
1 polymer ?
#
loop_
_entity_poly.entity_id
_entity_poly.type
_entity_poly.pdbx_seq_one_letter_code
_entity_poly.pdbx_strand_id
1 'polypeptide(L)'
;MVECSKCKKKVFRMRRIEFKMERPGLCKAGDHITVTEGLLPSNYYYTIDPSLAMSPNIPFNKRLKSREGTVVTVEETPRGFYVLAEFDEDEVE
;
A
#
# COMPACT_ATOMS: atom_id res chain seq x y z
N MET A 1 14.54 32.76 25.13
CA MET A 1 15.12 31.53 24.54
C MET A 1 14.59 30.37 25.36
N VAL A 2 13.50 29.75 24.92
CA VAL A 2 12.99 28.50 25.53
C VAL A 2 12.61 27.59 24.39
N GLU A 3 13.12 26.37 24.48
CA GLU A 3 13.45 25.49 23.39
C GLU A 3 12.22 25.03 22.58
N CYS A 4 12.34 25.17 21.26
CA CYS A 4 11.49 24.51 20.29
C CYS A 4 11.58 23.00 20.53
N SER A 5 10.49 22.44 21.05
CA SER A 5 10.34 21.01 21.30
C SER A 5 10.54 20.26 19.99
N LYS A 6 11.67 19.54 19.94
CA LYS A 6 12.08 18.67 18.84
C LYS A 6 10.92 17.77 18.42
N CYS A 7 10.26 18.12 17.32
CA CYS A 7 9.42 17.19 16.58
C CYS A 7 10.35 16.10 16.03
N LYS A 8 10.55 15.04 16.81
CA LYS A 8 11.29 13.86 16.37
C LYS A 8 10.52 13.31 15.18
N LYS A 9 11.00 13.55 13.97
CA LYS A 9 10.53 12.86 12.76
C LYS A 9 10.69 11.36 13.05
N LYS A 10 9.62 10.68 13.41
CA LYS A 10 9.58 9.21 13.37
C LYS A 10 9.93 8.89 11.92
N VAL A 11 11.08 8.25 11.71
CA VAL A 11 11.36 7.60 10.44
C VAL A 11 10.47 6.36 10.45
N PHE A 12 9.20 6.55 10.12
CA PHE A 12 8.29 5.45 9.84
C PHE A 12 8.87 4.75 8.63
N ARG A 13 9.27 3.48 8.80
CA ARG A 13 9.57 2.64 7.65
C ARG A 13 8.20 2.35 7.02
N MET A 14 8.04 2.80 5.78
CA MET A 14 6.79 2.65 5.04
C MET A 14 7.03 1.68 3.91
N ARG A 15 6.39 0.52 3.96
CA ARG A 15 6.45 -0.46 2.90
C ARG A 15 5.51 -0.04 1.78
N ARG A 16 6.04 0.01 0.56
CA ARG A 16 5.27 0.35 -0.64
C ARG A 16 4.82 -0.88 -1.38
N ILE A 17 3.54 -0.91 -1.74
CA ILE A 17 2.97 -1.96 -2.60
C ILE A 17 2.23 -1.27 -3.74
N GLU A 18 2.52 -1.73 -4.95
CA GLU A 18 1.78 -1.36 -6.15
C GLU A 18 0.58 -2.30 -6.33
N PHE A 19 -0.58 -1.73 -6.62
CA PHE A 19 -1.81 -2.43 -6.94
C PHE A 19 -2.25 -2.05 -8.35
N LYS A 20 -2.74 -3.03 -9.11
CA LYS A 20 -3.38 -2.79 -10.39
C LYS A 20 -4.87 -2.52 -10.18
N MET A 21 -5.35 -1.42 -10.76
CA MET A 21 -6.73 -0.98 -10.72
C MET A 21 -7.35 -1.11 -12.11
N GLU A 22 -8.53 -1.74 -12.18
CA GLU A 22 -9.18 -2.08 -13.45
C GLU A 22 -9.84 -0.86 -14.13
N ARG A 23 -10.25 0.17 -13.37
CA ARG A 23 -10.95 1.35 -13.88
C ARG A 23 -10.44 2.62 -13.21
N PRO A 24 -10.39 3.76 -13.92
CA PRO A 24 -9.94 5.02 -13.32
C PRO A 24 -10.92 5.49 -12.24
N GLY A 25 -10.43 6.31 -11.31
CA GLY A 25 -11.27 7.05 -10.36
C GLY A 25 -11.88 6.24 -9.23
N LEU A 26 -11.43 5.00 -8.99
CA LEU A 26 -11.88 4.19 -7.85
C LEU A 26 -11.20 4.59 -6.53
N CYS A 27 -10.01 5.20 -6.59
CA CYS A 27 -9.32 5.82 -5.46
C CYS A 27 -8.42 6.96 -5.94
N LYS A 28 -7.88 7.74 -5.01
CA LYS A 28 -6.95 8.86 -5.26
C LYS A 28 -5.87 8.94 -4.17
N ALA A 29 -4.81 9.69 -4.47
CA ALA A 29 -3.78 10.01 -3.49
C ALA A 29 -4.38 10.64 -2.21
N GLY A 30 -3.90 10.18 -1.06
CA GLY A 30 -4.36 10.57 0.27
C GLY A 30 -5.53 9.74 0.82
N ASP A 31 -6.16 8.87 0.02
CA ASP A 31 -7.21 7.99 0.53
C ASP A 31 -6.62 6.99 1.53
N HIS A 32 -7.27 6.87 2.69
CA HIS A 32 -7.03 5.76 3.61
C HIS A 32 -7.73 4.52 3.07
N ILE A 33 -7.03 3.40 3.09
CA ILE A 33 -7.48 2.13 2.52
C ILE A 33 -7.29 0.99 3.51
N THR A 34 -8.16 -0.01 3.41
CA THR A 34 -7.95 -1.33 3.98
C THR A 34 -7.67 -2.33 2.87
N VAL A 35 -6.98 -3.42 3.22
CA VAL A 35 -6.74 -4.53 2.31
C VAL A 35 -7.23 -5.86 2.87
N THR A 36 -7.92 -6.63 2.03
CA THR A 36 -8.23 -8.03 2.27
C THR A 36 -7.07 -8.91 1.76
N GLU A 37 -6.60 -9.83 2.59
CA GLU A 37 -5.57 -10.81 2.23
C GLU A 37 -6.20 -12.04 1.57
N GLY A 38 -5.69 -12.40 0.39
CA GLY A 38 -5.94 -13.68 -0.26
C GLY A 38 -4.76 -14.62 -0.13
N LEU A 39 -5.06 -15.92 -0.02
CA LEU A 39 -4.06 -16.98 0.12
C LEU A 39 -3.96 -17.80 -1.17
N LEU A 40 -2.72 -18.03 -1.61
CA LEU A 40 -2.35 -18.97 -2.66
C LEU A 40 -1.44 -20.06 -2.06
N PRO A 41 -1.22 -21.20 -2.73
CA PRO A 41 -0.43 -22.31 -2.16
C PRO A 41 0.99 -21.94 -1.68
N SER A 42 1.60 -20.87 -2.21
CA SER A 42 2.94 -20.42 -1.80
C SER A 42 3.09 -18.90 -1.71
N ASN A 43 2.00 -18.16 -1.90
CA ASN A 43 2.00 -16.69 -1.96
C ASN A 43 0.76 -16.11 -1.28
N TYR A 44 0.80 -14.81 -1.06
CA TYR A 44 -0.35 -13.99 -0.70
C TYR A 44 -0.65 -13.01 -1.83
N TYR A 45 -1.86 -12.50 -1.88
CA TYR A 45 -2.19 -11.29 -2.62
C TYR A 45 -3.08 -10.40 -1.75
N TYR A 46 -3.15 -9.12 -2.09
CA TYR A 46 -3.92 -8.15 -1.34
C TYR A 46 -4.83 -7.39 -2.28
N THR A 47 -6.07 -7.20 -1.85
CA THR A 47 -7.06 -6.42 -2.59
C THR A 47 -7.42 -5.21 -1.76
N ILE A 48 -7.35 -4.01 -2.34
CA ILE A 48 -7.88 -2.79 -1.72
C ILE A 48 -9.39 -2.91 -1.65
N ASP A 49 -9.97 -2.80 -0.45
CA ASP A 49 -11.40 -2.95 -0.26
C ASP A 49 -12.20 -1.78 -0.85
N PRO A 50 -13.42 -2.00 -1.37
CA PRO A 50 -14.15 -3.26 -1.50
C PRO A 50 -13.89 -3.98 -2.84
N SER A 51 -12.64 -4.05 -3.32
CA SER A 51 -12.19 -4.49 -4.67
C SER A 51 -11.87 -3.34 -5.63
N LEU A 52 -11.17 -2.31 -5.15
CA LEU A 52 -10.73 -1.17 -5.95
C LEU A 52 -9.50 -1.52 -6.80
N ALA A 53 -8.52 -2.24 -6.23
CA ALA A 53 -7.28 -2.61 -6.89
C ALA A 53 -6.67 -3.87 -6.27
N MET A 54 -5.79 -4.56 -6.99
CA MET A 54 -5.20 -5.84 -6.56
C MET A 54 -3.67 -5.84 -6.70
N SER A 55 -2.97 -6.35 -5.68
CA SER A 55 -1.51 -6.47 -5.68
C SER A 55 -1.03 -7.60 -6.61
N PRO A 56 0.26 -7.64 -6.97
CA PRO A 56 0.88 -8.87 -7.46
C PRO A 56 0.88 -9.97 -6.38
N ASN A 57 1.29 -11.17 -6.76
CA ASN A 57 1.55 -12.26 -5.82
C ASN A 57 2.81 -11.95 -4.99
N ILE A 58 2.66 -11.96 -3.67
CA ILE A 58 3.70 -11.68 -2.70
C ILE A 58 4.16 -13.00 -2.06
N PRO A 59 5.47 -13.33 -2.08
CA PRO A 59 6.02 -14.51 -1.43
C PRO A 59 5.67 -14.61 0.06
N PHE A 60 5.56 -15.84 0.59
CA PHE A 60 5.14 -16.06 1.98
C PHE A 60 6.03 -15.34 3.03
N ASN A 61 7.33 -15.25 2.78
CA ASN A 61 8.29 -14.57 3.66
C ASN A 61 8.20 -13.04 3.58
N LYS A 62 7.47 -12.51 2.59
CA LYS A 62 7.18 -11.09 2.41
C LYS A 62 5.71 -10.76 2.69
N ARG A 63 4.98 -11.64 3.38
CA ARG A 63 3.59 -11.38 3.80
C ARG A 63 3.48 -10.01 4.48
N LEU A 64 2.53 -9.20 4.06
CA LEU A 64 2.23 -7.92 4.71
C LEU A 64 1.56 -8.19 6.05
N LYS A 65 2.00 -7.53 7.13
CA LYS A 65 1.39 -7.66 8.47
C LYS A 65 0.33 -6.59 8.69
N SER A 66 0.55 -5.39 8.16
CA SER A 66 -0.42 -4.30 8.20
C SER A 66 -1.64 -4.59 7.30
N ARG A 67 -2.81 -4.07 7.68
CA ARG A 67 -4.06 -4.21 6.91
C ARG A 67 -4.65 -2.87 6.48
N GLU A 68 -4.02 -1.78 6.90
CA GLU A 68 -4.39 -0.41 6.59
C GLU A 68 -3.20 0.30 5.98
N GLY A 69 -3.49 1.13 4.99
CA GLY A 69 -2.48 1.91 4.28
C GLY A 69 -3.05 3.24 3.79
N THR A 70 -2.19 4.01 3.15
CA THR A 70 -2.58 5.27 2.48
C THR A 70 -2.14 5.23 1.05
N VAL A 71 -3.03 5.61 0.13
CA VAL A 71 -2.67 5.77 -1.29
C VAL A 71 -1.73 6.97 -1.43
N VAL A 72 -0.57 6.74 -2.03
CA VAL A 72 0.44 7.78 -2.28
C VAL A 72 0.24 8.39 -3.65
N THR A 73 0.10 7.57 -4.68
CA THR A 73 -0.10 8.00 -6.07
C THR A 73 -1.02 7.05 -6.82
N VAL A 74 -1.67 7.57 -7.86
CA VAL A 74 -2.37 6.79 -8.88
C VAL A 74 -1.80 7.20 -10.23
N GLU A 75 -1.23 6.24 -10.94
CA GLU A 75 -0.59 6.45 -12.24
C GLU A 75 -1.41 5.80 -13.35
N GLU A 76 -1.65 6.55 -14.42
CA GLU A 76 -2.29 6.04 -15.64
C GLU A 76 -1.24 5.69 -16.68
N THR A 77 -1.34 4.48 -17.22
CA THR A 77 -0.47 3.99 -18.29
C THR A 77 -1.33 3.40 -19.41
N PRO A 78 -0.77 3.18 -20.61
CA PRO A 78 -1.47 2.44 -21.67
C PRO A 78 -1.88 1.00 -21.28
N ARG A 79 -1.32 0.44 -20.19
CA ARG A 79 -1.62 -0.92 -19.70
C ARG A 79 -2.64 -0.96 -18.57
N GLY A 80 -3.11 0.20 -18.10
CA GLY A 80 -4.06 0.34 -17.00
C GLY A 80 -3.61 1.33 -15.94
N PHE A 81 -4.30 1.28 -14.80
CA PHE A 81 -4.11 2.20 -13.68
C PHE A 81 -3.38 1.49 -12.55
N TYR A 82 -2.38 2.16 -11.97
CA TYR A 82 -1.54 1.62 -10.92
C TYR A 82 -1.63 2.50 -9.69
N VAL A 83 -1.91 1.88 -8.55
CA VAL A 83 -2.10 2.55 -7.26
C VAL A 83 -0.91 2.18 -6.40
N LEU A 84 -0.11 3.16 -6.00
CA LEU A 84 0.96 2.97 -5.03
C LEU A 84 0.41 3.27 -3.64
N ALA A 85 0.45 2.29 -2.74
CA ALA A 85 0.04 2.49 -1.35
C ALA A 85 1.17 2.21 -0.37
N GLU A 86 1.22 3.01 0.69
CA GLU A 86 2.15 2.87 1.81
C GLU A 86 1.46 2.24 3.02
N PHE A 87 2.15 1.31 3.65
CA PHE A 87 1.74 0.62 4.87
C PHE A 87 2.78 0.86 5.96
N ASP A 88 2.34 1.04 7.20
CA ASP A 88 3.22 1.22 8.37
C ASP A 88 3.89 -0.11 8.73
N GLU A 89 4.89 -0.51 7.95
CA GLU A 89 5.75 -1.67 8.13
C GLU A 89 7.07 -1.49 7.38
N ASP A 90 8.11 -2.19 7.82
CA ASP A 90 9.41 -2.23 7.18
C ASP A 90 9.36 -2.79 5.76
N GLU A 91 10.16 -2.20 4.86
CA GLU A 91 10.49 -2.82 3.57
C GLU A 91 11.15 -4.20 3.82
N VAL A 92 10.77 -5.18 3.00
CA VAL A 92 11.28 -6.55 3.12
C VAL A 92 12.23 -6.83 1.96
N GLU A 93 13.52 -6.92 2.26
CA GLU A 93 14.59 -7.26 1.29
C GLU A 93 14.36 -8.60 0.58
#